data_AF-A0A821WB00-F1
#
_entry.id   AF-A0A821WB00-F1
#
_cell.length_a   1.000
_cell.length_b   1.000
_cell.length_c   1.000
_cell.angle_alpha   90.00
_cell.angle_beta   90.00
_cell.angle_gamma   90.00
#
_symmetry.space_group_name_H-M   'P 1'
#
loop_
_entity.id
_entity.type
_entity.pdbx_description
1 polymer ?
#
loop_
_entity_poly.entity_id
_entity_poly.type
_entity_poly.pdbx_seq_one_letter_code
_entity_poly.pdbx_strand_id
1 'polypeptide(L)'
;RELPELWNRLNNDGLTPLTLAADLGEAKMLSWLLDERKRTLWSYGVVSCVAHPLNQLDIDFHQDNKERPLSVIEIMIKKNNAELISPIIVSLIDKKWRSFAYRIFVRRFFMALLYLLVFLATTTLRKTGSEKAASEFGEKTGITSSKHLSVSDQFLYSLGHTMVIIGAALRSAYEIKEMRRLGFSNYWQNSGSTFRGNCLVCSFCFCIFTCEILHLFGMQQYETQILAFTSLIGWGHMFFFIMPFQFTGPFVIMIYKMLFNDILRFFIIYMIFLAGFAQSFCILFNGYGLLGVTIHLRLRSYINFDINPIA
;
A
#
# COMPACT_ATOMS: atom_id res chain seq x y z
N ARG A 1 -7.41 53.25 -6.56
CA ARG A 1 -7.27 51.80 -6.89
C ARG A 1 -6.65 51.11 -5.67
N GLU A 2 -7.46 50.79 -4.67
CA GLU A 2 -7.06 50.15 -3.39
C GLU A 2 -7.14 48.62 -3.43
N LEU A 3 -7.48 48.05 -4.60
CA LEU A 3 -7.61 46.62 -4.84
C LEU A 3 -6.47 45.75 -4.28
N PRO A 4 -5.16 46.07 -4.41
CA PRO A 4 -4.09 45.19 -3.93
C PRO A 4 -4.13 44.88 -2.43
N GLU A 5 -4.71 45.76 -1.59
CA GLU A 5 -4.79 45.52 -0.14
C GLU A 5 -5.88 44.50 0.22
N LEU A 6 -7.00 44.48 -0.52
CA LEU A 6 -8.11 43.55 -0.25
C LEU A 6 -7.74 42.08 -0.52
N TRP A 7 -6.93 41.80 -1.54
CA TRP A 7 -6.52 40.43 -1.89
C TRP A 7 -5.59 39.78 -0.86
N ASN A 8 -4.89 40.58 -0.08
CA ASN A 8 -3.94 40.12 0.93
C ASN A 8 -4.52 40.19 2.35
N ARG A 9 -5.76 40.71 2.49
CA ARG A 9 -6.43 40.77 3.79
C ARG A 9 -6.81 39.37 4.25
N LEU A 10 -6.42 39.05 5.47
CA LEU A 10 -6.71 37.76 6.11
C LEU A 10 -8.03 37.84 6.87
N ASN A 11 -8.79 36.75 6.89
CA ASN A 11 -9.90 36.56 7.82
C ASN A 11 -9.38 36.11 9.20
N ASN A 12 -10.28 35.91 10.17
CA ASN A 12 -9.94 35.43 11.51
C ASN A 12 -9.27 34.03 11.52
N ASP A 13 -9.48 33.25 10.46
CA ASP A 13 -8.90 31.92 10.27
C ASP A 13 -7.55 31.97 9.51
N GLY A 14 -7.02 33.17 9.21
CA GLY A 14 -5.77 33.34 8.47
C GLY A 14 -5.88 33.02 6.97
N LEU A 15 -7.08 33.04 6.39
CA LEU A 15 -7.35 32.80 4.98
C LEU A 15 -7.52 34.13 4.23
N THR A 16 -6.84 34.22 3.09
CA THR A 16 -7.05 35.24 2.06
C THR A 16 -8.31 34.93 1.24
N PRO A 17 -8.89 35.89 0.49
CA PRO A 17 -10.05 35.63 -0.35
C PRO A 17 -9.86 34.46 -1.34
N LEU A 18 -8.63 34.30 -1.86
CA LEU A 18 -8.29 33.22 -2.79
C LEU A 18 -8.24 31.85 -2.08
N THR A 19 -7.57 31.79 -0.93
CA THR A 19 -7.48 30.54 -0.14
C THR A 19 -8.83 30.17 0.48
N LEU A 20 -9.67 31.17 0.79
CA LEU A 20 -11.04 30.96 1.27
C LEU A 20 -11.92 30.37 0.15
N ALA A 21 -11.83 30.91 -1.07
CA ALA A 21 -12.54 30.33 -2.23
C ALA A 21 -12.15 28.86 -2.45
N ALA A 22 -10.86 28.54 -2.26
CA ALA A 22 -10.36 27.17 -2.32
C ALA A 22 -10.88 26.29 -1.18
N ASP A 23 -10.97 26.81 0.06
CA ASP A 23 -11.46 26.04 1.21
C ASP A 23 -12.97 25.76 1.14
N LEU A 24 -13.74 26.73 0.63
CA LEU A 24 -15.17 26.59 0.37
C LEU A 24 -15.46 25.63 -0.80
N GLY A 25 -14.48 25.38 -1.68
CA GLY A 25 -14.64 24.52 -2.85
C GLY A 25 -15.36 25.19 -4.03
N GLU A 26 -15.46 26.52 -4.02
CA GLU A 26 -16.19 27.30 -5.03
C GLU A 26 -15.32 27.53 -6.29
N ALA A 27 -15.36 26.58 -7.23
CA ALA A 27 -14.53 26.58 -8.43
C ALA A 27 -14.70 27.83 -9.30
N LYS A 28 -15.95 28.32 -9.46
CA LYS A 28 -16.26 29.51 -10.26
C LYS A 28 -15.68 30.79 -9.66
N MET A 29 -15.75 30.91 -8.33
CA MET A 29 -15.17 32.06 -7.64
C MET A 29 -13.64 31.99 -7.73
N LEU A 30 -13.05 30.82 -7.52
CA LEU A 30 -11.60 30.66 -7.64
C LEU A 30 -11.09 31.00 -9.04
N SER A 31 -11.75 30.53 -10.10
CA SER A 31 -11.35 30.85 -11.47
C SER A 31 -11.48 32.33 -11.77
N TRP A 32 -12.57 32.97 -11.32
CA TRP A 32 -12.77 34.41 -11.44
C TRP A 32 -11.66 35.21 -10.74
N LEU A 33 -11.32 34.86 -9.50
CA LEU A 33 -10.24 35.53 -8.74
C LEU A 33 -8.87 35.34 -9.43
N LEU A 34 -8.60 34.16 -9.99
CA LEU A 34 -7.35 33.90 -10.76
C LEU A 34 -7.30 34.69 -12.07
N ASP A 35 -8.45 34.87 -12.72
CA ASP A 35 -8.57 35.65 -13.94
C ASP A 35 -8.44 37.15 -13.68
N GLU A 36 -8.99 37.67 -12.59
CA GLU A 36 -8.88 39.10 -12.23
C GLU A 36 -7.44 39.45 -11.81
N ARG A 37 -6.73 38.52 -11.16
CA ARG A 37 -5.33 38.73 -10.73
C ARG A 37 -4.31 38.63 -11.87
N LYS A 38 -4.72 38.21 -13.06
CA LYS A 38 -3.81 37.97 -14.19
C LYS A 38 -3.32 39.27 -14.82
N ARG A 39 -2.10 39.26 -15.35
CA ARG A 39 -1.53 40.38 -16.11
C ARG A 39 -1.27 39.95 -17.54
N THR A 40 -1.93 40.57 -18.50
CA THR A 40 -1.65 40.33 -19.93
C THR A 40 -0.33 41.00 -20.28
N LEU A 41 0.68 40.20 -20.65
CA LEU A 41 1.98 40.71 -21.09
C LEU A 41 1.90 41.21 -22.52
N TRP A 42 1.28 40.43 -23.39
CA TRP A 42 1.01 40.79 -24.78
C TRP A 42 -0.16 39.96 -25.32
N SER A 43 -0.84 40.50 -26.33
CA SER A 43 -1.88 39.80 -27.09
C SER A 43 -1.69 40.05 -28.58
N TYR A 44 -1.80 39.00 -29.38
CA TYR A 44 -1.74 39.03 -30.83
C TYR A 44 -2.90 38.21 -31.39
N GLY A 45 -3.95 38.90 -31.86
CA GLY A 45 -5.18 38.28 -32.34
C GLY A 45 -5.80 37.36 -31.28
N VAL A 46 -5.87 36.06 -31.57
CA VAL A 46 -6.44 35.03 -30.70
C VAL A 46 -5.47 34.48 -29.66
N VAL A 47 -4.17 34.78 -29.77
CA VAL A 47 -3.14 34.30 -28.84
C VAL A 47 -2.80 35.40 -27.84
N SER A 48 -2.83 35.08 -26.56
CA SER A 48 -2.40 36.00 -25.50
C SER A 48 -1.40 35.34 -24.58
N CYS A 49 -0.39 36.09 -24.16
CA CYS A 49 0.53 35.70 -23.11
C CYS A 49 0.12 36.40 -21.82
N VAL A 50 -0.21 35.59 -20.82
CA VAL A 50 -0.72 36.03 -19.53
C VAL A 50 0.23 35.57 -18.44
N ALA A 51 0.61 36.48 -17.56
CA ALA A 51 1.34 36.22 -16.34
C ALA A 51 0.36 36.12 -15.15
N HIS A 52 0.33 34.97 -14.50
CA HIS A 52 -0.42 34.77 -13.26
C HIS A 52 0.53 34.90 -12.06
N PRO A 53 0.19 35.70 -11.04
CA PRO A 53 0.98 35.76 -9.81
C PRO A 53 0.85 34.43 -9.05
N LEU A 54 1.98 33.85 -8.66
CA LEU A 54 2.02 32.59 -7.91
C LEU A 54 1.83 32.75 -6.40
N ASN A 55 1.82 34.00 -5.91
CA ASN A 55 1.62 34.32 -4.50
C ASN A 55 0.25 33.79 -4.03
N GLN A 56 0.25 33.05 -2.91
CA GLN A 56 -0.87 32.29 -2.31
C GLN A 56 -1.29 31.03 -3.08
N LEU A 57 -0.96 30.93 -4.37
CA LEU A 57 -1.29 29.76 -5.19
C LEU A 57 -0.32 28.61 -4.89
N ASP A 58 0.96 28.93 -4.73
CA ASP A 58 2.03 27.99 -4.46
C ASP A 58 2.71 28.27 -3.10
N ILE A 59 3.49 27.30 -2.62
CA ILE A 59 4.29 27.40 -1.40
C ILE A 59 5.44 28.37 -1.65
N ASP A 60 5.47 29.46 -0.90
CA ASP A 60 6.63 30.35 -0.82
C ASP A 60 7.69 29.70 0.07
N PHE A 61 8.76 29.17 -0.55
CA PHE A 61 9.84 28.46 0.15
C PHE A 61 10.66 29.32 1.12
N HIS A 62 10.43 30.64 1.14
CA HIS A 62 11.14 31.59 1.99
C HIS A 62 10.49 31.81 3.37
N GLN A 63 9.28 31.29 3.60
CA GLN A 63 8.54 31.51 4.85
C GLN A 63 8.63 30.28 5.77
N ASP A 64 8.86 30.50 7.07
CA ASP A 64 9.05 29.42 8.04
C ASP A 64 7.83 28.49 8.12
N ASN A 65 8.09 27.18 8.10
CA ASN A 65 7.09 26.12 7.88
C ASN A 65 6.01 25.98 8.97
N LYS A 66 6.15 26.62 10.13
CA LYS A 66 5.26 26.40 11.29
C LYS A 66 4.03 27.31 11.32
N GLU A 67 4.10 28.50 10.74
CA GLU A 67 3.02 29.51 10.80
C GLU A 67 2.56 29.99 9.41
N ARG A 68 3.04 29.33 8.35
CA ARG A 68 2.67 29.72 6.98
C ARG A 68 1.19 29.40 6.71
N PRO A 69 0.44 30.32 6.08
CA PRO A 69 -0.90 30.01 5.59
C PRO A 69 -0.83 28.90 4.53
N LEU A 70 -1.85 28.04 4.50
CA LEU A 70 -1.94 26.97 3.51
C LEU A 70 -2.08 27.57 2.11
N SER A 71 -1.27 27.08 1.17
CA SER A 71 -1.41 27.46 -0.25
C SER A 71 -2.68 26.87 -0.84
N VAL A 72 -3.20 27.48 -1.91
CA VAL A 72 -4.39 26.97 -2.62
C VAL A 72 -4.20 25.52 -3.07
N ILE A 73 -3.01 25.14 -3.53
CA ILE A 73 -2.71 23.76 -3.93
C ILE A 73 -2.80 22.79 -2.74
N GLU A 74 -2.32 23.18 -1.56
CA GLU A 74 -2.40 22.34 -0.36
C GLU A 74 -3.84 22.18 0.13
N ILE A 75 -4.63 23.25 0.10
CA ILE A 75 -6.06 23.21 0.44
C ILE A 75 -6.82 22.30 -0.54
N MET A 76 -6.52 22.42 -1.84
CA MET A 76 -7.10 21.56 -2.88
C MET A 76 -6.80 20.08 -2.64
N ILE A 77 -5.55 19.75 -2.29
CA ILE A 77 -5.15 18.37 -1.97
C ILE A 77 -5.88 17.86 -0.72
N LYS A 78 -6.01 18.70 0.32
CA LYS A 78 -6.69 18.33 1.58
C LYS A 78 -8.19 18.07 1.38
N LYS A 79 -8.87 18.91 0.60
CA LYS A 79 -10.32 18.79 0.34
C LYS A 79 -10.63 17.72 -0.71
N ASN A 80 -9.64 17.32 -1.52
CA ASN A 80 -9.79 16.33 -2.60
C ASN A 80 -10.99 16.66 -3.54
N ASN A 81 -11.20 17.95 -3.80
CA ASN A 81 -12.29 18.40 -4.67
C ASN A 81 -11.77 18.56 -6.11
N ALA A 82 -12.20 17.67 -7.00
CA ALA A 82 -11.79 17.67 -8.40
C ALA A 82 -12.32 18.89 -9.17
N GLU A 83 -13.43 19.51 -8.73
CA GLU A 83 -14.04 20.68 -9.38
C GLU A 83 -13.16 21.93 -9.29
N LEU A 84 -12.24 21.97 -8.32
CA LEU A 84 -11.33 23.10 -8.09
C LEU A 84 -10.14 23.14 -9.08
N ILE A 85 -9.99 22.09 -9.91
CA ILE A 85 -8.88 21.96 -10.85
C ILE A 85 -9.10 22.91 -12.04
N SER A 86 -8.47 24.09 -11.98
CA SER A 86 -8.46 25.05 -13.10
C SER A 86 -7.33 24.75 -14.10
N PRO A 87 -7.45 25.16 -15.38
CA PRO A 87 -6.41 24.94 -16.39
C PRO A 87 -5.03 25.51 -16.00
N ILE A 88 -5.02 26.62 -15.26
CA ILE A 88 -3.79 27.26 -14.76
C ILE A 88 -3.10 26.34 -13.76
N ILE A 89 -3.85 25.79 -12.81
CA ILE A 89 -3.32 24.85 -11.80
C ILE A 89 -2.77 23.59 -12.48
N VAL A 90 -3.47 23.06 -13.48
CA VAL A 90 -2.96 21.92 -14.28
C VAL A 90 -1.62 22.25 -14.95
N SER A 91 -1.52 23.42 -15.59
CA SER A 91 -0.29 23.85 -16.26
C SER A 91 0.88 24.04 -15.27
N LEU A 92 0.59 24.53 -14.05
CA LEU A 92 1.58 24.71 -12.99
C LEU A 92 2.07 23.36 -12.45
N ILE A 93 1.15 22.42 -12.22
CA ILE A 93 1.49 21.06 -11.77
C ILE A 93 2.31 20.33 -12.84
N ASP A 94 1.97 20.44 -14.13
CA ASP A 94 2.75 19.81 -15.21
C ASP A 94 4.19 20.38 -15.28
N LYS A 95 4.34 21.70 -15.16
CA LYS A 95 5.67 22.33 -15.10
C LYS A 95 6.50 21.86 -13.89
N LYS A 96 5.89 21.76 -12.71
CA LYS A 96 6.55 21.22 -11.51
C LYS A 96 6.91 19.75 -11.65
N TRP A 97 6.01 18.97 -12.25
CA TRP A 97 6.22 17.56 -12.51
C TRP A 97 7.46 17.34 -13.38
N ARG A 98 7.51 18.00 -14.53
CA ARG A 98 8.64 17.89 -15.48
C ARG A 98 9.95 18.41 -14.89
N SER A 99 9.91 19.49 -14.13
CA SER A 99 11.13 20.15 -13.63
C SER A 99 11.75 19.42 -12.45
N PHE A 100 10.94 19.00 -11.47
CA PHE A 100 11.43 18.50 -10.18
C PHE A 100 10.90 17.11 -9.83
N ALA A 101 9.58 16.94 -9.87
CA ALA A 101 8.95 15.77 -9.28
C ALA A 101 9.30 14.48 -10.05
N TYR A 102 9.38 14.54 -11.37
CA TYR A 102 9.67 13.36 -12.21
C TYR A 102 11.01 12.72 -11.86
N ARG A 103 12.07 13.52 -11.67
CA ARG A 103 13.40 13.01 -11.28
C ARG A 103 13.38 12.34 -9.90
N ILE A 104 12.72 12.98 -8.93
CA ILE A 104 12.58 12.43 -7.58
C ILE A 104 11.77 11.13 -7.62
N PHE A 105 10.70 11.11 -8.41
CA PHE A 105 9.81 9.98 -8.58
C PHE A 105 10.53 8.78 -9.19
N VAL A 106 11.25 8.97 -10.30
CA VAL A 106 12.01 7.90 -10.96
C VAL A 106 13.08 7.33 -10.02
N ARG A 107 13.80 8.19 -9.28
CA ARG A 107 14.77 7.73 -8.27
C ARG A 107 14.10 6.89 -7.17
N ARG A 108 12.92 7.30 -6.69
CA ARG A 108 12.16 6.53 -5.69
C ARG A 108 11.66 5.19 -6.25
N PHE A 109 11.22 5.17 -7.51
CA PHE A 109 10.79 3.95 -8.19
C PHE A 109 11.93 2.93 -8.27
N PHE A 110 13.11 3.34 -8.77
CA PHE A 110 14.25 2.44 -8.87
C PHE A 110 14.76 1.97 -7.51
N MET A 111 14.77 2.84 -6.49
CA MET A 111 15.11 2.44 -5.12
C MET A 111 14.12 1.40 -4.56
N ALA A 112 12.82 1.60 -4.77
CA ALA A 112 11.80 0.64 -4.33
C ALA A 112 11.90 -0.69 -5.09
N LEU A 113 12.11 -0.64 -6.41
CA LEU A 113 12.30 -1.83 -7.25
C LEU A 113 13.55 -2.61 -6.81
N LEU A 114 14.69 -1.94 -6.62
CA LEU A 114 15.92 -2.57 -6.16
C LEU A 114 15.71 -3.23 -4.78
N TYR A 115 15.05 -2.55 -3.85
CA TYR A 115 14.74 -3.11 -2.54
C TYR A 115 13.87 -4.38 -2.64
N LEU A 116 12.84 -4.38 -3.50
CA LEU A 116 12.01 -5.58 -3.74
C LEU A 116 12.78 -6.71 -4.42
N LEU A 117 13.72 -6.40 -5.33
CA LEU A 117 14.58 -7.41 -5.95
C LEU A 117 15.54 -8.03 -4.94
N VAL A 118 16.13 -7.24 -4.04
CA VAL A 118 16.95 -7.76 -2.93
C VAL A 118 16.10 -8.63 -2.01
N PHE A 119 14.88 -8.20 -1.67
CA PHE A 119 13.94 -9.00 -0.89
C PHE A 119 13.54 -10.32 -1.59
N LEU A 120 13.37 -10.30 -2.91
CA LEU A 120 13.11 -11.53 -3.68
C LEU A 120 14.33 -12.46 -3.71
N ALA A 121 15.53 -11.90 -3.87
CA ALA A 121 16.77 -12.67 -3.84
C ALA A 121 16.99 -13.33 -2.47
N THR A 122 16.75 -12.62 -1.37
CA THR A 122 16.91 -13.18 -0.02
C THR A 122 15.90 -14.29 0.28
N THR A 123 14.65 -14.12 -0.13
CA THR A 123 13.60 -15.14 0.07
C THR A 123 13.83 -16.40 -0.77
N THR A 124 14.36 -16.27 -1.99
CA THR A 124 14.71 -17.42 -2.83
C THR A 124 15.94 -18.18 -2.30
N LEU A 125 17.00 -17.48 -1.89
CA LEU A 125 18.18 -18.08 -1.26
C LEU A 125 17.81 -18.83 0.04
N ARG A 126 16.88 -18.28 0.83
CA ARG A 126 16.36 -18.93 2.04
C ARG A 126 15.69 -20.27 1.73
N LYS A 127 14.82 -20.32 0.72
CA LYS A 127 14.13 -21.55 0.30
C LYS A 127 15.13 -22.63 -0.10
N THR A 128 16.13 -22.27 -0.90
CA THR A 128 17.20 -23.20 -1.31
C THR A 128 18.00 -23.73 -0.11
N GLY A 129 18.25 -22.91 0.91
CA GLY A 129 18.89 -23.37 2.15
C GLY A 129 18.04 -24.37 2.94
N SER A 130 16.74 -24.11 3.05
CA SER A 130 15.79 -24.98 3.79
C SER A 130 15.59 -26.33 3.10
N GLU A 131 15.44 -26.36 1.76
CA GLU A 131 15.28 -27.62 1.00
C GLU A 131 16.54 -28.51 1.10
N LYS A 132 17.74 -27.91 1.08
CA LYS A 132 19.00 -28.65 1.23
C LYS A 132 19.16 -29.22 2.65
N ALA A 133 18.80 -28.45 3.68
CA ALA A 133 18.81 -28.94 5.07
C ALA A 133 17.81 -30.08 5.31
N ALA A 134 16.63 -30.03 4.67
CA ALA A 134 15.66 -31.11 4.73
C ALA A 134 16.13 -32.38 4.00
N SER A 135 16.86 -32.23 2.88
CA SER A 135 17.46 -33.35 2.14
C SER A 135 18.57 -34.05 2.94
N GLU A 136 19.45 -33.30 3.62
CA GLU A 136 20.49 -33.87 4.49
C GLU A 136 19.92 -34.65 5.69
N PHE A 137 18.78 -34.23 6.24
CA PHE A 137 18.13 -34.96 7.34
C PHE A 137 17.50 -36.28 6.87
N GLY A 138 17.06 -36.35 5.60
CA GLY A 138 16.52 -37.56 4.97
C GLY A 138 17.60 -38.54 4.48
N GLU A 139 18.81 -38.06 4.19
CA GLU A 139 19.92 -38.84 3.62
C GLU A 139 20.84 -39.43 4.71
N LYS A 140 20.26 -40.16 5.67
CA LYS A 140 21.05 -41.03 6.60
C LYS A 140 21.24 -42.46 6.07
N THR A 141 20.82 -42.77 4.85
CA THR A 141 21.03 -44.06 4.20
C THR A 141 21.45 -43.90 2.75
N GLY A 142 22.75 -43.88 2.48
CA GLY A 142 23.30 -44.02 1.14
C GLY A 142 24.27 -42.91 0.76
N ILE A 143 25.47 -43.32 0.38
CA ILE A 143 26.59 -42.49 -0.05
C ILE A 143 26.27 -41.85 -1.40
N THR A 144 26.04 -40.54 -1.48
CA THR A 144 26.33 -39.73 -2.68
C THR A 144 26.40 -38.23 -2.39
N SER A 145 27.57 -37.64 -2.66
CA SER A 145 27.84 -36.21 -2.85
C SER A 145 27.00 -35.20 -2.05
N SER A 146 27.45 -34.95 -0.81
CA SER A 146 27.17 -33.70 -0.11
C SER A 146 27.61 -32.52 -1.00
N LYS A 147 26.64 -31.87 -1.65
CA LYS A 147 26.84 -30.49 -2.13
C LYS A 147 26.91 -29.60 -0.90
N HIS A 148 28.09 -29.56 -0.29
CA HIS A 148 28.45 -28.66 0.79
C HIS A 148 27.89 -27.28 0.43
N LEU A 149 27.01 -26.76 1.27
CA LEU A 149 26.42 -25.44 1.10
C LEU A 149 27.58 -24.45 0.89
N SER A 150 27.61 -23.83 -0.29
CA SER A 150 28.70 -22.92 -0.64
C SER A 150 28.69 -21.81 0.39
N VAL A 151 29.82 -21.58 1.07
CA VAL A 151 29.99 -20.52 2.08
C VAL A 151 29.56 -19.16 1.51
N SER A 152 29.69 -18.98 0.19
CA SER A 152 29.19 -17.83 -0.56
C SER A 152 27.69 -17.59 -0.39
N ASP A 153 26.87 -18.65 -0.41
CA ASP A 153 25.40 -18.53 -0.42
C ASP A 153 24.88 -18.14 0.97
N GLN A 154 25.50 -18.69 2.04
CA GLN A 154 25.20 -18.30 3.42
C GLN A 154 25.58 -16.85 3.69
N PHE A 155 26.77 -16.44 3.23
CA PHE A 155 27.22 -15.06 3.37
C PHE A 155 26.31 -14.09 2.61
N LEU A 156 25.94 -14.43 1.38
CA LEU A 156 25.04 -13.62 0.54
C LEU A 156 23.64 -13.51 1.17
N TYR A 157 23.11 -14.60 1.72
CA TYR A 157 21.85 -14.58 2.45
C TYR A 157 21.92 -13.68 3.69
N SER A 158 22.96 -13.82 4.52
CA SER A 158 23.14 -13.00 5.74
C SER A 158 23.25 -11.50 5.40
N LEU A 159 24.02 -11.17 4.36
CA LEU A 159 24.14 -9.79 3.87
C LEU A 159 22.79 -9.24 3.40
N GLY A 160 22.06 -10.00 2.58
CA GLY A 160 20.77 -9.56 2.08
C GLY A 160 19.72 -9.45 3.19
N HIS A 161 19.70 -10.38 4.15
CA HIS A 161 18.80 -10.36 5.30
C HIS A 161 18.99 -9.10 6.15
N THR A 162 20.24 -8.77 6.49
CA THR A 162 20.58 -7.55 7.22
C THR A 162 20.22 -6.29 6.44
N MET A 163 20.44 -6.26 5.12
CA MET A 163 20.01 -5.14 4.27
C MET A 163 18.48 -4.94 4.26
N VAL A 164 17.69 -6.02 4.21
CA VAL A 164 16.22 -5.95 4.23
C VAL A 164 15.73 -5.36 5.56
N ILE A 165 16.27 -5.82 6.69
CA ILE A 165 15.89 -5.30 8.02
C ILE A 165 16.25 -3.81 8.16
N ILE A 166 17.48 -3.44 7.77
CA ILE A 166 17.94 -2.05 7.81
C ILE A 166 17.05 -1.18 6.91
N GLY A 167 16.73 -1.65 5.70
CA GLY A 167 15.84 -0.95 4.77
C GLY A 167 14.44 -0.76 5.33
N ALA A 168 13.85 -1.79 5.95
CA ALA A 168 12.55 -1.71 6.62
C ALA A 168 12.56 -0.72 7.79
N ALA A 169 13.63 -0.71 8.60
CA ALA A 169 13.80 0.25 9.70
C ALA A 169 13.92 1.70 9.22
N LEU A 170 14.74 1.95 8.19
CA LEU A 170 14.87 3.28 7.59
C LEU A 170 13.54 3.74 6.98
N ARG A 171 12.85 2.87 6.23
CA ARG A 171 11.55 3.18 5.62
C ARG A 171 10.52 3.54 6.69
N SER A 172 10.49 2.78 7.79
CA SER A 172 9.59 3.03 8.92
C SER A 172 9.92 4.35 9.61
N ALA A 173 11.19 4.69 9.79
CA ALA A 173 11.60 5.98 10.37
C ALA A 173 11.15 7.17 9.50
N TYR A 174 11.23 7.04 8.16
CA TYR A 174 10.72 8.05 7.24
C TYR A 174 9.20 8.23 7.37
N GLU A 175 8.44 7.12 7.43
CA GLU A 175 6.98 7.19 7.59
C GLU A 175 6.59 7.76 8.97
N ILE A 176 7.30 7.40 10.04
CA ILE A 176 7.08 7.97 11.37
C ILE A 176 7.34 9.48 11.39
N LYS A 177 8.41 9.94 10.73
CA LYS A 177 8.69 11.38 10.61
C LYS A 177 7.57 12.10 9.86
N GLU A 178 7.03 11.49 8.82
CA GLU A 178 5.92 12.05 8.05
C GLU A 178 4.62 12.07 8.84
N MET A 179 4.29 10.99 9.57
CA MET A 179 3.14 10.92 10.48
C MET A 179 3.21 12.00 11.56
N ARG A 180 4.39 12.26 12.13
CA ARG A 180 4.59 13.35 13.11
C ARG A 180 4.42 14.73 12.47
N ARG A 181 4.86 14.91 11.22
CA ARG A 181 4.79 16.19 10.50
C ARG A 181 3.35 16.56 10.13
N LEU A 182 2.57 15.60 9.64
CA LEU A 182 1.18 15.82 9.21
C LEU A 182 0.18 15.76 10.37
N GLY A 183 0.56 15.12 11.48
CA GLY A 183 -0.32 14.79 12.59
C GLY A 183 -1.07 13.47 12.36
N PHE A 184 -1.25 12.69 13.42
CA PHE A 184 -1.78 11.32 13.35
C PHE A 184 -3.20 11.26 12.76
N SER A 185 -4.11 12.15 13.20
CA SER A 185 -5.49 12.19 12.70
C SER A 185 -5.55 12.53 11.22
N ASN A 186 -4.81 13.56 10.78
CA ASN A 186 -4.79 13.98 9.38
C ASN A 186 -4.16 12.93 8.46
N TYR A 187 -3.15 12.21 8.95
CA TYR A 187 -2.51 11.12 8.20
C TYR A 187 -3.50 10.00 7.88
N TRP A 188 -4.38 9.66 8.81
CA TRP A 188 -5.37 8.60 8.63
C TRP A 188 -6.69 9.08 7.99
N GLN A 189 -7.09 10.33 8.22
CA GLN A 189 -8.33 10.90 7.65
C GLN A 189 -8.21 11.39 6.21
N ASN A 190 -6.99 11.59 5.68
CA ASN A 190 -6.79 12.01 4.29
C ASN A 190 -7.35 10.97 3.32
N SER A 191 -8.60 11.15 2.91
CA SER A 191 -9.34 10.22 2.07
C SER A 191 -8.86 10.34 0.63
N GLY A 192 -7.94 9.44 0.21
CA GLY A 192 -7.37 9.49 -1.14
C GLY A 192 -6.40 8.37 -1.47
N SER A 193 -5.65 8.57 -2.57
CA SER A 193 -4.63 7.62 -3.03
C SER A 193 -3.44 7.51 -2.08
N THR A 194 -3.05 8.63 -1.47
CA THR A 194 -1.93 8.71 -0.52
C THR A 194 -2.15 7.82 0.70
N PHE A 195 -3.37 7.80 1.25
CA PHE A 195 -3.72 6.92 2.37
C PHE A 195 -3.54 5.44 2.04
N ARG A 196 -4.01 5.01 0.85
CA ARG A 196 -3.86 3.62 0.42
C ARG A 196 -2.41 3.21 0.25
N GLY A 197 -1.59 4.08 -0.37
CA GLY A 197 -0.15 3.84 -0.52
C GLY A 197 0.57 3.75 0.83
N ASN A 198 0.28 4.68 1.73
CA ASN A 198 0.85 4.73 3.08
C ASN A 198 0.47 3.50 3.91
N CYS A 199 -0.78 3.05 3.84
CA CYS A 199 -1.26 1.84 4.50
C CYS A 199 -0.48 0.61 4.04
N LEU A 200 -0.31 0.43 2.72
CA LEU A 200 0.47 -0.70 2.16
C LEU A 200 1.92 -0.70 2.64
N VAL A 201 2.59 0.45 2.70
CA VAL A 201 3.97 0.57 3.18
C VAL A 201 4.06 0.24 4.68
N CYS A 202 3.13 0.76 5.49
CA CYS A 202 3.09 0.46 6.92
C CYS A 202 2.84 -1.04 7.17
N SER A 203 1.89 -1.65 6.45
CA SER A 203 1.61 -3.09 6.52
C SER A 203 2.83 -3.91 6.11
N PHE A 204 3.53 -3.52 5.04
CA PHE A 204 4.74 -4.18 4.58
C PHE A 204 5.84 -4.15 5.66
N CYS A 205 6.13 -2.98 6.24
CA CYS A 205 7.12 -2.84 7.31
C CYS A 205 6.74 -3.66 8.55
N PHE A 206 5.46 -3.64 8.93
CA PHE A 206 4.97 -4.42 10.06
C PHE A 206 5.20 -5.93 9.86
N CYS A 207 4.85 -6.46 8.68
CA CYS A 207 5.06 -7.87 8.37
C CYS A 207 6.55 -8.28 8.38
N ILE A 208 7.47 -7.42 7.93
CA ILE A 208 8.92 -7.68 8.02
C ILE A 208 9.38 -7.78 9.48
N PHE A 209 8.93 -6.87 10.35
CA PHE A 209 9.28 -6.94 11.77
C PHE A 209 8.65 -8.16 12.47
N THR A 210 7.40 -8.51 12.13
CA THR A 210 6.78 -9.75 12.63
C THR A 210 7.57 -10.99 12.19
N CYS A 211 8.04 -11.00 10.94
CA CYS A 211 8.89 -12.07 10.42
C CYS A 211 10.19 -12.21 11.22
N GLU A 212 10.85 -11.09 11.53
CA GLU A 212 12.08 -11.09 12.33
C GLU A 212 11.84 -11.61 13.76
N ILE A 213 10.74 -11.20 14.39
CA ILE A 213 10.36 -11.70 15.71
C ILE A 213 10.16 -13.22 15.67
N LEU A 214 9.47 -13.75 14.65
CA LEU A 214 9.28 -15.19 14.50
C LEU A 214 10.57 -15.95 14.19
N HIS A 215 11.50 -15.31 13.49
CA HIS A 215 12.83 -15.85 13.25
C HIS A 215 13.59 -16.07 14.56
N LEU A 216 13.54 -15.09 15.49
CA LEU A 216 14.14 -15.21 16.82
C LEU A 216 13.52 -16.33 17.67
N PHE A 217 12.23 -16.62 17.49
CA PHE A 217 11.55 -17.74 18.16
C PHE A 217 11.75 -19.10 17.46
N GLY A 218 12.43 -19.14 16.31
CA GLY A 218 12.73 -20.39 15.59
C GLY A 218 11.55 -21.03 14.86
N MET A 219 10.43 -20.30 14.66
CA MET A 219 9.19 -20.83 14.09
C MET A 219 9.16 -20.73 12.56
N GLN A 220 9.96 -21.55 11.87
CA GLN A 220 10.23 -21.43 10.42
C GLN A 220 8.99 -21.57 9.50
N GLN A 221 7.99 -22.35 9.90
CA GLN A 221 6.77 -22.57 9.09
C GLN A 221 5.94 -21.27 8.97
N TYR A 222 5.67 -20.61 10.10
CA TYR A 222 4.89 -19.36 10.12
C TYR A 222 5.66 -18.19 9.49
N GLU A 223 6.99 -18.18 9.64
CA GLU A 223 7.86 -17.18 9.01
C GLU A 223 7.73 -17.20 7.48
N THR A 224 7.73 -18.40 6.88
CA THR A 224 7.63 -18.56 5.42
C THR A 224 6.26 -18.08 4.89
N GLN A 225 5.19 -18.35 5.65
CA GLN A 225 3.84 -17.88 5.31
C GLN A 225 3.77 -16.34 5.34
N ILE A 226 4.31 -15.70 6.37
CA ILE A 226 4.30 -14.24 6.50
C ILE A 226 5.16 -13.57 5.42
N LEU A 227 6.30 -14.14 5.05
CA LEU A 227 7.10 -13.62 3.93
C LEU A 227 6.35 -13.70 2.60
N ALA A 228 5.57 -14.76 2.36
CA ALA A 228 4.74 -14.87 1.16
C ALA A 228 3.70 -13.74 1.10
N PHE A 229 3.00 -13.47 2.21
CA PHE A 229 2.09 -12.32 2.31
C PHE A 229 2.81 -10.98 2.13
N THR A 230 3.99 -10.84 2.73
CA THR A 230 4.81 -9.63 2.63
C THR A 230 5.22 -9.34 1.19
N SER A 231 5.56 -10.39 0.42
CA SER A 231 5.87 -10.29 -1.00
C SER A 231 4.68 -9.75 -1.80
N LEU A 232 3.47 -10.27 -1.55
CA LEU A 232 2.25 -9.78 -2.21
C LEU A 232 2.00 -8.29 -1.93
N ILE A 233 2.17 -7.85 -0.69
CA ILE A 233 2.01 -6.43 -0.31
C ILE A 233 3.11 -5.58 -0.99
N GLY A 234 4.35 -6.04 -0.99
CA GLY A 234 5.50 -5.34 -1.57
C GLY A 234 5.35 -5.12 -3.07
N TRP A 235 5.02 -6.16 -3.84
CA TRP A 235 4.73 -6.02 -5.26
C TRP A 235 3.44 -5.24 -5.53
N GLY A 236 2.44 -5.38 -4.66
CA GLY A 236 1.22 -4.56 -4.69
C GLY A 236 1.50 -3.06 -4.54
N HIS A 237 2.53 -2.68 -3.79
CA HIS A 237 2.97 -1.28 -3.68
C HIS A 237 3.50 -0.73 -5.01
N MET A 238 4.02 -1.57 -5.92
CA MET A 238 4.53 -1.12 -7.21
C MET A 238 3.44 -0.50 -8.10
N PHE A 239 2.17 -0.89 -7.93
CA PHE A 239 1.06 -0.26 -8.64
C PHE A 239 0.90 1.23 -8.31
N PHE A 240 1.36 1.67 -7.14
CA PHE A 240 1.37 3.10 -6.79
C PHE A 240 2.26 3.91 -7.73
N PHE A 241 3.38 3.35 -8.20
CA PHE A 241 4.27 4.01 -9.15
C PHE A 241 3.74 4.01 -10.59
N ILE A 242 2.71 3.22 -10.89
CA ILE A 242 2.08 3.21 -12.22
C ILE A 242 0.92 4.23 -12.28
N MET A 243 0.45 4.71 -11.13
CA MET A 243 -0.69 5.61 -11.02
C MET A 243 -0.52 7.00 -11.64
N PRO A 244 0.66 7.68 -11.57
CA PRO A 244 0.79 9.04 -12.09
C PRO A 244 0.72 9.16 -13.62
N PHE A 245 0.84 8.05 -14.35
CA PHE A 245 0.80 8.08 -15.80
C PHE A 245 -0.64 8.14 -16.31
N GLN A 246 -0.91 9.00 -17.29
CA GLN A 246 -2.25 9.26 -17.80
C GLN A 246 -2.93 8.02 -18.40
N PHE A 247 -2.16 7.13 -19.04
CA PHE A 247 -2.69 5.92 -19.66
C PHE A 247 -3.03 4.82 -18.64
N THR A 248 -2.16 4.56 -17.67
CA THR A 248 -2.30 3.45 -16.72
C THR A 248 -2.98 3.85 -15.40
N GLY A 249 -2.97 5.14 -15.05
CA GLY A 249 -3.51 5.65 -13.80
C GLY A 249 -4.98 5.33 -13.57
N PRO A 250 -5.88 5.64 -14.51
CA PRO A 250 -7.31 5.31 -14.40
C PRO A 250 -7.55 3.81 -14.20
N PHE A 251 -6.78 2.97 -14.90
CA PHE A 251 -6.86 1.52 -14.78
C PHE A 251 -6.47 1.03 -13.37
N VAL A 252 -5.37 1.53 -12.81
CA VAL A 252 -4.94 1.19 -11.44
C VAL A 252 -5.98 1.65 -10.41
N ILE A 253 -6.54 2.85 -10.57
CA ILE A 253 -7.60 3.36 -9.68
C ILE A 253 -8.85 2.46 -9.75
N MET A 254 -9.22 2.00 -10.95
CA MET A 254 -10.33 1.07 -11.15
C MET A 254 -10.09 -0.27 -10.43
N ILE A 255 -8.89 -0.85 -10.56
CA ILE A 255 -8.52 -2.08 -9.84
C ILE A 255 -8.66 -1.89 -8.32
N TYR A 256 -8.12 -0.80 -7.77
CA TYR A 256 -8.25 -0.55 -6.33
C TYR A 256 -9.71 -0.40 -5.89
N LYS A 257 -10.56 0.23 -6.71
CA LYS A 257 -12.00 0.34 -6.40
C LYS A 257 -12.69 -1.03 -6.44
N MET A 258 -12.42 -1.84 -7.47
CA MET A 258 -12.99 -3.18 -7.60
C MET A 258 -12.56 -4.09 -6.43
N LEU A 259 -11.29 -4.06 -6.06
CA LEU A 259 -10.75 -4.92 -5.00
C LEU A 259 -11.31 -4.58 -3.62
N PHE A 260 -11.40 -3.31 -3.26
CA PHE A 260 -11.86 -2.92 -1.92
C PHE A 260 -13.39 -2.84 -1.79
N ASN A 261 -14.11 -2.39 -2.82
CA ASN A 261 -15.56 -2.23 -2.69
C ASN A 261 -16.33 -3.48 -3.11
N ASP A 262 -15.94 -4.12 -4.23
CA ASP A 262 -16.76 -5.16 -4.84
C ASP A 262 -16.33 -6.56 -4.37
N ILE A 263 -15.03 -6.85 -4.39
CA ILE A 263 -14.50 -8.16 -3.97
C ILE A 263 -14.73 -8.40 -2.47
N LEU A 264 -14.58 -7.39 -1.60
CA LEU A 264 -14.83 -7.57 -0.16
C LEU A 264 -16.29 -7.95 0.13
N ARG A 265 -17.26 -7.31 -0.56
CA ARG A 265 -18.68 -7.65 -0.40
C ARG A 265 -18.96 -9.07 -0.87
N PHE A 266 -18.42 -9.45 -2.03
CA PHE A 266 -18.54 -10.82 -2.54
C PHE A 266 -17.88 -11.84 -1.61
N PHE A 267 -16.70 -11.54 -1.09
CA PHE A 267 -15.96 -12.40 -0.17
C PHE A 267 -16.72 -12.63 1.13
N ILE A 268 -17.33 -11.59 1.71
CA ILE A 268 -18.15 -11.73 2.93
C ILE A 268 -19.33 -12.69 2.68
N ILE A 269 -20.05 -12.52 1.56
CA ILE A 269 -21.16 -13.40 1.19
C ILE A 269 -20.65 -14.84 0.99
N TYR A 270 -19.55 -15.00 0.27
CA TYR A 270 -18.92 -16.30 0.05
C TYR A 270 -18.54 -17.00 1.36
N MET A 271 -17.95 -16.29 2.32
CA MET A 271 -17.57 -16.86 3.63
C MET A 271 -18.78 -17.32 4.44
N ILE A 272 -19.91 -16.59 4.39
CA ILE A 272 -21.15 -17.01 5.06
C ILE A 272 -21.67 -18.32 4.47
N PHE A 273 -21.74 -18.42 3.13
CA PHE A 273 -22.15 -19.66 2.47
C PHE A 273 -21.19 -20.81 2.75
N LEU A 274 -19.88 -20.57 2.65
CA LEU A 274 -18.85 -21.57 2.90
C LEU A 274 -18.94 -22.11 4.33
N ALA A 275 -19.15 -21.26 5.32
CA ALA A 275 -19.34 -21.67 6.72
C ALA A 275 -20.59 -22.54 6.90
N GLY A 276 -21.72 -22.16 6.29
CA GLY A 276 -22.96 -22.93 6.33
C GLY A 276 -22.82 -24.32 5.72
N PHE A 277 -22.21 -24.41 4.53
CA PHE A 277 -21.93 -25.70 3.89
C PHE A 277 -20.91 -26.53 4.66
N ALA A 278 -19.82 -25.92 5.14
CA ALA A 278 -18.81 -26.62 5.94
C ALA A 278 -19.43 -27.24 7.21
N GLN A 279 -20.31 -26.52 7.89
CA GLN A 279 -21.03 -27.04 9.07
C GLN A 279 -21.98 -28.18 8.68
N SER A 280 -22.76 -28.04 7.60
CA SER A 280 -23.66 -29.10 7.11
C SER A 280 -22.91 -30.39 6.77
N PHE A 281 -21.80 -30.28 6.04
CA PHE A 281 -20.97 -31.43 5.70
C PHE A 281 -20.30 -32.05 6.93
N CYS A 282 -19.83 -31.25 7.89
CA CYS A 282 -19.25 -31.76 9.13
C CYS A 282 -20.26 -32.63 9.92
N ILE A 283 -21.53 -32.19 10.02
CA ILE A 283 -22.59 -32.97 10.66
C ILE A 283 -22.88 -34.26 9.88
N LEU A 284 -22.99 -34.15 8.56
CA LEU A 284 -23.26 -35.29 7.69
C LEU A 284 -22.18 -36.38 7.83
N PHE A 285 -20.90 -36.00 7.74
CA PHE A 285 -19.78 -36.95 7.84
C PHE A 285 -19.57 -37.50 9.25
N ASN A 286 -19.79 -36.71 10.30
CA ASN A 286 -19.78 -37.22 11.68
C ASN A 286 -20.95 -38.18 11.94
N GLY A 287 -22.10 -37.95 11.31
CA GLY A 287 -23.25 -38.86 11.36
C GLY A 287 -22.93 -40.25 10.78
N TYR A 288 -22.20 -40.31 9.66
CA TYR A 288 -21.76 -41.58 9.07
C TYR A 288 -20.65 -42.28 9.88
N GLY A 289 -19.80 -41.54 10.59
CA GLY A 289 -18.81 -42.13 11.51
C GLY A 289 -19.46 -42.90 12.67
N LEU A 290 -20.51 -42.34 13.27
CA LEU A 290 -21.26 -43.00 14.34
C LEU A 290 -22.09 -44.19 13.83
N LEU A 291 -22.70 -44.04 12.64
CA LEU A 291 -23.44 -45.11 11.98
C LEU A 291 -22.53 -46.25 11.56
N GLY A 292 -21.33 -45.95 11.04
CA GLY A 292 -20.31 -46.94 10.67
C GLY A 292 -19.79 -47.73 11.87
N VAL A 293 -19.52 -47.07 13.00
CA VAL A 293 -19.13 -47.74 14.25
C VAL A 293 -20.29 -48.57 14.82
N THR A 294 -21.52 -48.06 14.77
CA THR A 294 -22.72 -48.77 15.26
C THR A 294 -23.08 -49.97 14.37
N ILE A 295 -22.94 -49.85 13.05
CA ILE A 295 -23.11 -50.95 12.09
C ILE A 295 -21.99 -51.98 12.27
N HIS A 296 -20.74 -51.56 12.45
CA HIS A 296 -19.62 -52.48 12.69
C HIS A 296 -19.75 -53.20 14.04
N LEU A 297 -20.25 -52.55 15.09
CA LEU A 297 -20.55 -53.17 16.38
C LEU A 297 -21.78 -54.11 16.29
N ARG A 298 -22.83 -53.74 15.54
CA ARG A 298 -23.98 -54.63 15.28
C ARG A 298 -23.60 -55.86 14.46
N LEU A 299 -22.82 -55.71 13.39
CA LEU A 299 -22.30 -56.83 12.59
C LEU A 299 -21.44 -57.76 13.44
N ARG A 300 -20.60 -57.21 14.34
CA ARG A 300 -19.82 -58.01 15.29
C ARG A 300 -20.68 -58.79 16.29
N SER A 301 -21.82 -58.23 16.71
CA SER A 301 -22.78 -58.97 17.57
C SER A 301 -23.55 -60.07 16.82
N TYR A 302 -23.82 -59.91 15.52
CA TYR A 302 -24.46 -60.94 14.71
C TYR A 302 -23.50 -62.11 14.40
N ILE A 303 -22.24 -61.82 14.07
CA ILE A 303 -21.23 -62.85 13.78
C ILE A 303 -20.90 -63.69 15.04
N ASN A 304 -20.94 -63.09 16.23
CA ASN A 304 -20.74 -63.82 17.49
C ASN A 304 -21.95 -64.68 17.92
N PHE A 305 -23.14 -64.48 17.35
CA PHE A 305 -24.33 -65.29 17.66
C PHE A 305 -24.35 -66.63 16.89
N ASP A 306 -23.66 -66.71 15.75
CA ASP A 306 -23.58 -67.92 14.91
C ASP A 306 -22.49 -68.93 15.33
N ILE A 307 -21.76 -68.68 16.43
CA ILE A 307 -20.71 -69.58 16.96
C ILE A 307 -21.15 -70.26 18.27
N ASN A 308 -22.47 -70.39 18.51
CA ASN A 308 -22.96 -71.39 19.47
C ASN A 308 -23.35 -72.66 18.70
N PRO A 309 -22.51 -73.71 18.68
CA PRO A 309 -22.88 -74.96 18.05
C PRO A 309 -24.07 -75.55 18.79
N ILE A 310 -25.06 -75.98 18.00
CA ILE A 310 -26.15 -76.85 18.39
C ILE A 310 -25.60 -77.98 19.27
N ALA A 311 -26.05 -78.03 20.51
CA ALA A 311 -26.07 -79.21 21.36
C ALA A 311 -27.52 -79.47 21.76
#